data_AF-G0L0X7-F1
#
_entry.id   AF-G0L0X7-F1
#
_cell.length_a   1.000
_cell.length_b   1.000
_cell.length_c   1.000
_cell.angle_alpha   90.00
_cell.angle_beta   90.00
_cell.angle_gamma   90.00
#
_symmetry.space_group_name_H-M   'P 1'
#
loop_
_entity.id
_entity.type
_entity.pdbx_description
1 polymer ?
#
loop_
_entity_poly.entity_id
_entity_poly.type
_entity_poly.pdbx_seq_one_letter_code
_entity_poly.pdbx_strand_id
1 'polypeptide(L)'
;MKRILVTSVFLLSLLLMLFSQENTPFSRSTDFELLHQFRAAGIWDACLDLKIDFNEVFGPLTTEVGHPYRRYRWSVSYDENGGTMINALPPEEELGWTPWERWSLINGEPTRTEWVKYPVKKLLKRGIVPWYKLSETSTLSPRFHKKSTQDLESQLRLARVDIASEWLGLDFKKTFIEPMELGLQQKYQQFRWVVIPHILAADGPVIYALPPMHKSDNWPWESWYTDGKTSHIHHVHYTEKKILSTGSWSELVGAPQRPPEVCQFTWYWHNDQLMTPALSHTH
;
A
#
# COMPACT_ATOMS: atom_id res chain seq x y z
N MET A 1 -25.08 -8.20 67.46
CA MET A 1 -23.84 -8.48 66.71
C MET A 1 -24.20 -9.02 65.32
N LYS A 2 -23.56 -8.48 64.27
CA LYS A 2 -23.57 -8.85 62.83
C LYS A 2 -24.06 -7.70 61.95
N ARG A 3 -23.10 -6.89 61.51
CA ARG A 3 -23.04 -6.21 60.22
C ARG A 3 -21.58 -5.78 60.05
N ILE A 4 -21.09 -5.88 58.81
CA ILE A 4 -19.75 -5.58 58.27
C ILE A 4 -19.16 -6.86 57.67
N LEU A 5 -19.42 -7.07 56.37
CA LEU A 5 -18.53 -7.72 55.37
C LEU A 5 -19.25 -7.86 54.02
N VAL A 6 -19.65 -6.76 53.37
CA VAL A 6 -20.11 -6.84 51.96
C VAL A 6 -19.52 -5.72 51.09
N THR A 7 -19.01 -4.64 51.68
CA THR A 7 -18.55 -3.47 50.92
C THR A 7 -17.10 -3.55 50.40
N SER A 8 -16.23 -4.40 50.95
CA SER A 8 -14.82 -4.47 50.53
C SER A 8 -14.57 -5.24 49.22
N VAL A 9 -15.43 -6.19 48.85
CA VAL A 9 -15.23 -6.97 47.61
C VAL A 9 -15.59 -6.14 46.38
N PHE A 10 -16.63 -5.30 46.47
CA PHE A 10 -17.05 -4.44 45.36
C PHE A 10 -16.05 -3.32 45.05
N LEU A 11 -15.41 -2.74 46.07
CA LEU A 11 -14.39 -1.71 45.86
C LEU A 11 -13.11 -2.30 45.24
N LEU A 12 -12.75 -3.54 45.56
CA LEU A 12 -11.58 -4.21 44.98
C LEU A 12 -11.80 -4.57 43.50
N SER A 13 -13.02 -5.02 43.14
CA SER A 13 -13.39 -5.29 41.74
C SER A 13 -13.49 -4.02 40.90
N LEU A 14 -13.94 -2.89 41.48
CA LEU A 14 -14.00 -1.60 40.79
C LEU A 14 -12.60 -0.98 40.62
N LEU A 15 -11.70 -1.15 41.60
CA LEU A 15 -10.29 -0.74 41.48
C LEU A 15 -9.56 -1.58 40.42
N LEU A 16 -9.79 -2.89 40.36
CA LEU A 16 -9.20 -3.77 39.32
C LEU A 16 -9.72 -3.45 37.91
N MET A 17 -10.97 -2.98 37.77
CA MET A 17 -11.47 -2.48 36.48
C MET A 17 -10.87 -1.12 36.09
N LEU A 18 -10.59 -0.24 37.06
CA LEU A 18 -9.96 1.06 36.79
C LEU A 18 -8.46 0.95 36.50
N PHE A 19 -7.74 -0.01 37.10
CA PHE A 19 -6.34 -0.29 36.78
C PHE A 19 -6.14 -1.16 35.53
N SER A 20 -7.22 -1.76 34.97
CA SER A 20 -7.14 -2.51 33.71
C SER A 20 -7.25 -1.64 32.46
N GLN A 21 -7.54 -0.34 32.59
CA GLN A 21 -7.64 0.57 31.44
C GLN A 21 -6.27 1.09 30.94
N GLU A 22 -5.25 1.14 31.81
CA GLU A 22 -3.93 1.68 31.44
C GLU A 22 -3.08 0.73 30.58
N ASN A 23 -3.46 -0.55 30.49
CA ASN A 23 -2.82 -1.54 29.61
C ASN A 23 -3.75 -2.00 28.48
N THR A 24 -4.69 -1.16 28.05
CA THR A 24 -5.37 -1.42 26.79
C THR A 24 -4.47 -1.01 25.61
N PRO A 25 -4.12 -1.94 24.71
CA PRO A 25 -3.18 -1.75 23.58
C PRO A 25 -3.60 -0.68 22.57
N PHE A 26 -4.84 -0.18 22.69
CA PHE A 26 -5.42 0.82 21.81
C PHE A 26 -4.91 2.25 22.04
N SER A 27 -4.07 2.49 23.04
CA SER A 27 -3.62 3.86 23.36
C SER A 27 -2.56 4.41 22.39
N ARG A 28 -1.95 3.57 21.52
CA ARG A 28 -0.81 4.00 20.69
C ARG A 28 -1.06 4.15 19.19
N SER A 29 -2.01 3.42 18.61
CA SER A 29 -2.36 3.62 17.19
C SER A 29 -3.49 4.63 17.06
N THR A 30 -3.27 5.66 16.24
CA THR A 30 -4.27 6.70 15.94
C THR A 30 -5.19 6.32 14.77
N ASP A 31 -5.00 5.15 14.15
CA ASP A 31 -5.75 4.71 12.98
C ASP A 31 -6.89 3.76 13.35
N PHE A 32 -8.00 4.33 13.84
CA PHE A 32 -9.17 3.56 14.29
C PHE A 32 -9.76 2.65 13.20
N GLU A 33 -9.69 3.06 11.94
CA GLU A 33 -10.24 2.28 10.82
C GLU A 33 -9.44 1.00 10.62
N LEU A 34 -8.10 1.12 10.56
CA LEU A 34 -7.23 -0.03 10.40
C LEU A 34 -7.29 -0.97 11.61
N LEU A 35 -7.32 -0.43 12.82
CA LEU A 35 -7.49 -1.23 14.04
C LEU A 35 -8.81 -2.01 14.04
N HIS A 36 -9.90 -1.40 13.55
CA HIS A 36 -11.17 -2.08 13.41
C HIS A 36 -11.07 -3.24 12.40
N GLN A 37 -10.38 -3.05 11.27
CA GLN A 37 -10.12 -4.13 10.30
C GLN A 37 -9.34 -5.28 10.94
N PHE A 38 -8.26 -4.97 11.69
CA PHE A 38 -7.47 -6.00 12.39
C PHE A 38 -8.32 -6.82 13.36
N ARG A 39 -9.16 -6.16 14.15
CA ARG A 39 -10.04 -6.83 15.10
C ARG A 39 -11.09 -7.69 14.39
N ALA A 40 -11.74 -7.15 13.36
CA ALA A 40 -12.75 -7.88 12.59
C ALA A 40 -12.16 -9.11 11.87
N ALA A 41 -10.90 -9.05 11.46
CA ALA A 41 -10.20 -10.15 10.81
C ALA A 41 -9.57 -11.17 11.78
N GLY A 42 -9.64 -10.95 13.10
CA GLY A 42 -9.03 -11.83 14.10
C GLY A 42 -7.51 -11.73 14.21
N ILE A 43 -6.89 -10.67 13.69
CA ILE A 43 -5.43 -10.50 13.65
C ILE A 43 -4.83 -10.48 15.07
N TRP A 44 -5.54 -9.91 16.03
CA TRP A 44 -5.11 -9.83 17.42
C TRP A 44 -4.87 -11.22 18.02
N ASP A 45 -5.86 -12.11 17.91
CA ASP A 45 -5.77 -13.46 18.48
C ASP A 45 -4.71 -14.28 17.74
N ALA A 46 -4.60 -14.12 16.42
CA ALA A 46 -3.56 -14.77 15.63
C ALA A 46 -2.14 -14.30 16.01
N CYS A 47 -1.95 -13.07 16.47
CA CYS A 47 -0.65 -12.63 16.97
C CYS A 47 -0.23 -13.41 18.21
N LEU A 48 -1.17 -13.78 19.09
CA LEU A 48 -0.88 -14.61 20.27
C LEU A 48 -0.40 -16.01 19.85
N ASP A 49 -1.10 -16.65 18.91
CA ASP A 49 -0.71 -17.96 18.36
C ASP A 49 0.69 -17.92 17.72
N LEU A 50 0.98 -16.82 17.04
CA LEU A 50 2.24 -16.60 16.33
C LEU A 50 3.36 -16.08 17.22
N LYS A 51 3.14 -15.86 18.53
CA LYS A 51 4.10 -15.23 19.44
C LYS A 51 4.60 -13.86 18.95
N ILE A 52 3.71 -13.08 18.33
CA ILE A 52 3.98 -11.74 17.83
C ILE A 52 3.41 -10.73 18.83
N ASP A 53 4.21 -9.74 19.26
CA ASP A 53 3.68 -8.58 19.97
C ASP A 53 2.96 -7.67 18.97
N PHE A 54 1.63 -7.64 19.05
CA PHE A 54 0.79 -6.82 18.17
C PHE A 54 1.15 -5.33 18.27
N ASN A 55 1.43 -4.82 19.47
CA ASN A 55 1.70 -3.40 19.67
C ASN A 55 3.05 -3.00 19.09
N GLU A 56 4.02 -3.90 19.12
CA GLU A 56 5.33 -3.67 18.52
C GLU A 56 5.25 -3.72 16.99
N VAL A 57 4.53 -4.70 16.44
CA VAL A 57 4.52 -4.94 14.99
C VAL A 57 3.49 -4.08 14.26
N PHE A 58 2.26 -4.03 14.73
CA PHE A 58 1.14 -3.35 14.06
C PHE A 58 0.76 -2.04 14.74
N GLY A 59 1.07 -1.87 16.04
CA GLY A 59 0.77 -0.67 16.81
C GLY A 59 1.29 0.64 16.19
N PRO A 60 2.48 0.70 15.56
CA PRO A 60 2.97 1.96 15.00
C PRO A 60 2.51 2.22 13.55
N LEU A 61 1.57 1.41 13.02
CA LEU A 61 0.79 1.81 11.85
C LEU A 61 -0.16 2.96 12.25
N THR A 62 0.35 4.18 12.18
CA THR A 62 -0.42 5.42 12.39
C THR A 62 -1.28 5.75 11.17
N THR A 63 -2.14 6.77 11.28
CA THR A 63 -2.97 7.27 10.17
C THR A 63 -2.18 7.55 8.89
N GLU A 64 -0.97 8.08 9.00
CA GLU A 64 -0.12 8.44 7.84
C GLU A 64 0.59 7.22 7.23
N VAL A 65 1.02 6.29 8.08
CA VAL A 65 1.79 5.10 7.68
C VAL A 65 0.88 3.94 7.26
N GLY A 66 -0.28 3.83 7.89
CA GLY A 66 -1.28 2.78 7.70
C GLY A 66 -2.19 3.02 6.50
N HIS A 67 -2.24 4.22 5.93
CA HIS A 67 -3.11 4.55 4.79
C HIS A 67 -3.05 3.52 3.63
N PRO A 68 -1.86 3.03 3.19
CA PRO A 68 -1.83 1.98 2.16
C PRO A 68 -2.48 0.66 2.61
N TYR A 69 -2.32 0.28 3.88
CA TYR A 69 -2.85 -0.98 4.42
C TYR A 69 -4.35 -0.97 4.67
N ARG A 70 -5.01 0.18 4.71
CA ARG A 70 -6.48 0.24 4.83
C ARG A 70 -7.21 -0.41 3.66
N ARG A 71 -6.53 -0.47 2.51
CA ARG A 71 -7.04 -1.09 1.30
C ARG A 71 -6.71 -2.58 1.22
N TYR A 72 -5.86 -3.07 2.11
CA TYR A 72 -5.50 -4.48 2.13
C TYR A 72 -6.64 -5.27 2.74
N ARG A 73 -6.89 -6.45 2.18
CA ARG A 73 -7.72 -7.45 2.82
C ARG A 73 -6.89 -8.18 3.87
N TRP A 74 -7.22 -7.91 5.13
CA TRP A 74 -6.66 -8.61 6.28
C TRP A 74 -7.47 -9.88 6.58
N SER A 75 -6.76 -10.97 6.82
CA SER A 75 -7.41 -12.24 7.16
C SER A 75 -6.46 -13.18 7.90
N VAL A 76 -7.01 -13.95 8.84
CA VAL A 76 -6.34 -15.12 9.41
C VAL A 76 -6.70 -16.35 8.59
N SER A 77 -5.72 -17.20 8.31
CA SER A 77 -5.88 -18.50 7.66
C SER A 77 -5.01 -19.54 8.35
N TYR A 78 -5.13 -20.80 7.94
CA TYR A 78 -4.31 -21.89 8.45
C TYR A 78 -3.56 -22.59 7.32
N ASP A 79 -2.33 -23.00 7.57
CA ASP A 79 -1.57 -23.82 6.62
C ASP A 79 -2.06 -25.28 6.63
N GLU A 80 -1.44 -26.12 5.81
CA GLU A 80 -1.80 -27.54 5.69
C GLU A 80 -1.62 -28.35 6.99
N ASN A 81 -0.82 -27.85 7.92
CA ASN A 81 -0.57 -28.44 9.24
C ASN A 81 -1.42 -27.80 10.34
N GLY A 82 -2.34 -26.90 9.99
CA GLY A 82 -3.15 -26.14 10.94
C GLY A 82 -2.41 -24.98 11.61
N GLY A 83 -1.22 -24.61 11.12
CA GLY A 83 -0.46 -23.46 11.62
C GLY A 83 -1.16 -22.16 11.26
N THR A 84 -1.35 -21.29 12.25
CA THR A 84 -1.94 -19.96 12.08
C THR A 84 -1.11 -19.11 11.11
N MET A 85 -1.76 -18.31 10.27
CA MET A 85 -1.12 -17.33 9.39
C MET A 85 -1.95 -16.05 9.36
N ILE A 86 -1.27 -14.91 9.47
CA ILE A 86 -1.86 -13.59 9.20
C ILE A 86 -1.53 -13.20 7.76
N ASN A 87 -2.52 -12.74 7.01
CA ASN A 87 -2.35 -12.27 5.64
C ASN A 87 -2.79 -10.82 5.50
N ALA A 88 -1.95 -10.02 4.85
CA ALA A 88 -2.29 -8.70 4.32
C ALA A 88 -2.22 -8.77 2.79
N LEU A 89 -3.36 -9.03 2.16
CA LEU A 89 -3.46 -9.13 0.71
C LEU A 89 -3.78 -7.74 0.12
N PRO A 90 -3.01 -7.23 -0.85
CA PRO A 90 -3.32 -5.93 -1.46
C PRO A 90 -4.59 -6.01 -2.33
N PRO A 91 -5.12 -4.85 -2.76
CA PRO A 91 -6.24 -4.79 -3.71
C PRO A 91 -5.97 -5.63 -4.96
N GLU A 92 -7.04 -6.18 -5.56
CA GLU A 92 -6.92 -7.15 -6.66
C GLU A 92 -6.22 -6.56 -7.89
N GLU A 93 -6.49 -5.30 -8.19
CA GLU A 93 -5.86 -4.55 -9.27
C GLU A 93 -4.35 -4.32 -9.05
N GLU A 94 -3.87 -4.42 -7.81
CA GLU A 94 -2.45 -4.21 -7.47
C GLU A 94 -1.65 -5.51 -7.30
N LEU A 95 -2.30 -6.68 -7.24
CA LEU A 95 -1.67 -7.98 -6.92
C LEU A 95 -0.44 -8.30 -7.79
N GLY A 96 -0.36 -7.71 -8.98
CA GLY A 96 0.74 -7.85 -9.92
C GLY A 96 2.10 -7.35 -9.40
N TRP A 97 2.07 -6.27 -8.63
CA TRP A 97 3.27 -5.48 -8.33
C TRP A 97 3.38 -5.14 -6.85
N THR A 98 2.24 -4.97 -6.18
CA THR A 98 2.18 -4.73 -4.74
C THR A 98 2.32 -6.05 -3.98
N PRO A 99 3.30 -6.16 -3.07
CA PRO A 99 3.44 -7.36 -2.24
C PRO A 99 2.23 -7.67 -1.35
N TRP A 100 1.83 -8.95 -1.36
CA TRP A 100 1.14 -9.64 -0.27
C TRP A 100 2.14 -9.93 0.84
N GLU A 101 1.81 -9.49 2.06
CA GLU A 101 2.57 -9.82 3.25
C GLU A 101 1.87 -10.93 4.05
N ARG A 102 2.66 -11.90 4.51
CA ARG A 102 2.19 -13.00 5.36
C ARG A 102 3.09 -13.12 6.58
N TRP A 103 2.50 -13.26 7.75
CA TRP A 103 3.18 -13.63 8.99
C TRP A 103 2.77 -15.03 9.41
N SER A 104 3.74 -15.88 9.71
CA SER A 104 3.56 -17.28 10.09
C SER A 104 4.72 -17.76 10.97
N LEU A 105 4.59 -18.94 11.57
CA LEU A 105 5.73 -19.61 12.20
C LEU A 105 6.49 -20.45 11.16
N ILE A 106 7.80 -20.27 11.07
CA ILE A 106 8.68 -21.13 10.29
C ILE A 106 9.71 -21.70 11.25
N ASN A 107 9.73 -23.03 11.38
CA ASN A 107 10.54 -23.74 12.38
C ASN A 107 10.30 -23.23 13.82
N GLY A 108 9.06 -22.84 14.14
CA GLY A 108 8.67 -22.34 15.46
C GLY A 108 8.98 -20.85 15.70
N GLU A 109 9.60 -20.17 14.74
CA GLU A 109 9.96 -18.76 14.83
C GLU A 109 9.04 -17.87 13.99
N PRO A 110 8.56 -16.73 14.53
CA PRO A 110 7.76 -15.79 13.77
C PRO A 110 8.54 -15.26 12.57
N THR A 111 7.94 -15.36 11.40
CA THR A 111 8.56 -14.98 10.14
C THR A 111 7.57 -14.22 9.28
N ARG A 112 8.05 -13.15 8.65
CA ARG A 112 7.30 -12.39 7.65
C ARG A 112 7.81 -12.75 6.26
N THR A 113 6.89 -13.06 5.36
CA THR A 113 7.19 -13.34 3.94
C THR A 113 6.43 -12.37 3.05
N GLU A 114 7.05 -11.97 1.95
CA GLU A 114 6.45 -11.11 0.93
C GLU A 114 6.30 -11.87 -0.38
N TRP A 115 5.16 -11.72 -1.03
CA TRP A 115 4.81 -12.42 -2.26
C TRP A 115 4.18 -11.47 -3.27
N VAL A 116 4.39 -11.70 -4.57
CA VAL A 116 3.67 -10.99 -5.63
C VAL A 116 3.07 -11.94 -6.64
N LYS A 117 1.92 -11.57 -7.19
CA LYS A 117 1.21 -12.32 -8.23
C LYS A 117 1.63 -11.80 -9.60
N TYR A 118 2.86 -12.09 -9.99
CA TYR A 118 3.51 -11.56 -11.19
C TYR A 118 2.60 -11.63 -12.45
N PRO A 119 2.54 -10.57 -13.28
CA PRO A 119 2.41 -10.71 -14.72
C PRO A 119 3.75 -10.38 -15.38
N VAL A 120 4.14 -11.16 -16.40
CA VAL A 120 5.22 -10.90 -17.37
C VAL A 120 6.62 -11.54 -17.14
N LYS A 121 6.89 -12.75 -17.64
CA LYS A 121 7.79 -12.94 -18.82
C LYS A 121 7.58 -14.30 -19.49
N LYS A 122 6.69 -15.12 -18.91
CA LYS A 122 6.38 -16.47 -19.37
C LYS A 122 4.89 -16.53 -19.66
N LEU A 123 4.55 -17.05 -20.84
CA LEU A 123 3.18 -17.44 -21.18
C LEU A 123 2.60 -18.23 -20.00
N LEU A 124 1.44 -17.80 -19.50
CA LEU A 124 0.68 -18.54 -18.51
C LEU A 124 0.47 -19.96 -19.03
N LYS A 125 1.09 -20.96 -18.38
CA LYS A 125 0.76 -22.35 -18.64
C LYS A 125 -0.60 -22.60 -17.99
N ARG A 126 -1.66 -22.57 -18.80
CA ARG A 126 -3.03 -23.03 -18.49
C ARG A 126 -3.51 -22.68 -17.06
N GLY A 127 -4.00 -21.45 -16.88
CA GLY A 127 -4.93 -21.11 -15.79
C GLY A 127 -4.37 -21.05 -14.36
N ILE A 128 -3.11 -21.43 -14.12
CA ILE A 128 -2.47 -21.27 -12.80
C ILE A 128 -1.67 -19.96 -12.82
N VAL A 129 -2.05 -19.01 -11.97
CA VAL A 129 -1.25 -17.80 -11.73
C VAL A 129 -0.37 -18.05 -10.49
N PRO A 130 0.93 -18.29 -10.66
CA PRO A 130 1.81 -18.57 -9.53
C PRO A 130 2.09 -17.30 -8.71
N TRP A 131 2.20 -17.48 -7.41
CA TRP A 131 2.76 -16.49 -6.50
C TRP A 131 4.28 -16.64 -6.42
N TYR A 132 5.00 -15.53 -6.41
CA TYR A 132 6.46 -15.52 -6.30
C TYR A 132 6.87 -14.91 -4.98
N LYS A 133 7.68 -15.64 -4.22
CA LYS A 133 8.27 -15.17 -2.98
C LYS A 133 9.33 -14.12 -3.29
N LEU A 134 9.18 -12.93 -2.73
CA LEU A 134 10.14 -11.84 -2.85
C LEU A 134 11.16 -11.87 -1.71
N SER A 135 10.67 -12.06 -0.48
CA SER A 135 11.50 -12.02 0.71
C SER A 135 10.97 -12.93 1.81
N GLU A 136 11.85 -13.30 2.73
CA GLU A 136 11.57 -13.96 3.99
C GLU A 136 12.48 -13.37 5.05
N THR A 137 11.91 -12.95 6.17
CA THR A 137 12.67 -12.27 7.22
C THR A 137 12.05 -12.47 8.58
N SER A 138 12.90 -12.54 9.61
CA SER A 138 12.49 -12.46 11.02
C SER A 138 12.11 -11.03 11.44
N THR A 139 12.36 -10.02 10.59
CA THR A 139 11.85 -8.67 10.83
C THR A 139 10.34 -8.63 10.55
N LEU A 140 9.56 -8.55 11.62
CA LEU A 140 8.10 -8.67 11.55
C LEU A 140 7.39 -7.38 11.15
N SER A 141 8.05 -6.22 11.28
CA SER A 141 7.42 -4.93 10.98
C SER A 141 6.83 -4.93 9.56
N PRO A 142 5.59 -4.45 9.37
CA PRO A 142 4.99 -4.27 8.05
C PRO A 142 5.87 -3.39 7.16
N ARG A 143 5.87 -3.60 5.84
CA ARG A 143 6.81 -2.94 4.91
C ARG A 143 6.74 -1.42 4.97
N PHE A 144 5.54 -0.87 5.18
CA PHE A 144 5.33 0.57 5.25
C PHE A 144 5.69 1.16 6.61
N HIS A 145 6.02 0.36 7.63
CA HIS A 145 6.40 0.84 8.95
C HIS A 145 7.55 1.87 8.92
N LYS A 146 8.42 1.79 7.91
CA LYS A 146 9.54 2.72 7.70
C LYS A 146 9.13 4.07 7.07
N LYS A 147 7.86 4.28 6.73
CA LYS A 147 7.41 5.46 5.95
C LYS A 147 7.51 6.78 6.72
N SER A 148 7.55 6.77 8.05
CA SER A 148 7.62 8.01 8.85
C SER A 148 8.96 8.78 8.72
N THR A 149 9.98 8.21 8.06
CA THR A 149 11.29 8.86 7.87
C THR A 149 11.81 8.83 6.43
N GLN A 150 10.98 8.44 5.45
CA GLN A 150 11.48 8.07 4.13
C GLN A 150 11.40 9.20 3.10
N ASP A 151 12.52 9.44 2.44
CA ASP A 151 12.66 10.28 1.26
C ASP A 151 11.84 9.72 0.08
N LEU A 152 11.64 10.51 -0.98
CA LEU A 152 10.81 10.12 -2.14
C LEU A 152 11.29 8.81 -2.79
N GLU A 153 12.60 8.59 -2.86
CA GLU A 153 13.15 7.39 -3.49
C GLU A 153 12.71 6.13 -2.74
N SER A 154 12.80 6.17 -1.42
CA SER A 154 12.35 5.07 -0.57
C SER A 154 10.86 4.74 -0.81
N GLN A 155 10.00 5.76 -0.95
CA GLN A 155 8.58 5.57 -1.26
C GLN A 155 8.35 4.95 -2.64
N LEU A 156 9.10 5.40 -3.66
CA LEU A 156 9.03 4.87 -5.01
C LEU A 156 9.46 3.40 -5.07
N ARG A 157 10.52 3.03 -4.34
CA ARG A 157 10.98 1.63 -4.23
C ARG A 157 9.98 0.75 -3.50
N LEU A 158 9.32 1.25 -2.44
CA LEU A 158 8.22 0.53 -1.78
C LEU A 158 7.02 0.29 -2.70
N ALA A 159 6.76 1.24 -3.62
CA ALA A 159 5.77 1.08 -4.68
C ALA A 159 6.27 0.23 -5.87
N ARG A 160 7.53 -0.22 -5.83
CA ARG A 160 8.22 -0.99 -6.89
C ARG A 160 8.31 -0.28 -8.24
N VAL A 161 8.36 1.05 -8.19
CA VAL A 161 8.58 1.89 -9.38
C VAL A 161 9.95 1.61 -9.99
N ASP A 162 10.96 1.29 -9.19
CA ASP A 162 12.30 0.92 -9.67
C ASP A 162 12.28 -0.34 -10.55
N ILE A 163 11.58 -1.39 -10.12
CA ILE A 163 11.46 -2.62 -10.92
C ILE A 163 10.57 -2.42 -12.15
N ALA A 164 9.49 -1.62 -12.01
CA ALA A 164 8.65 -1.28 -13.15
C ALA A 164 9.42 -0.42 -14.18
N SER A 165 10.31 0.47 -13.73
CA SER A 165 11.16 1.28 -14.60
C SER A 165 12.11 0.41 -15.40
N GLU A 166 12.79 -0.55 -14.76
CA GLU A 166 13.64 -1.52 -15.45
C GLU A 166 12.85 -2.29 -16.52
N TRP A 167 11.62 -2.70 -16.19
CA TRP A 167 10.73 -3.39 -17.13
C TRP A 167 10.40 -2.53 -18.36
N LEU A 168 10.12 -1.25 -18.13
CA LEU A 168 9.78 -0.30 -19.18
C LEU A 168 11.01 0.18 -19.97
N GLY A 169 12.24 -0.12 -19.53
CA GLY A 169 13.46 0.40 -20.16
C GLY A 169 13.81 1.83 -19.72
N LEU A 170 13.25 2.30 -18.60
CA LEU A 170 13.50 3.62 -18.02
C LEU A 170 14.63 3.56 -16.98
N ASP A 171 15.47 4.60 -16.93
CA ASP A 171 16.44 4.80 -15.85
C ASP A 171 15.71 5.39 -14.64
N PHE A 172 15.49 4.57 -13.61
CA PHE A 172 14.73 4.94 -12.41
C PHE A 172 15.17 6.28 -11.80
N LYS A 173 16.49 6.50 -11.66
CA LYS A 173 17.02 7.70 -11.01
C LYS A 173 16.86 8.92 -11.89
N LYS A 174 17.26 8.81 -13.16
CA LYS A 174 17.16 9.92 -14.13
C LYS A 174 15.73 10.30 -14.45
N THR A 175 14.79 9.36 -14.34
CA THR A 175 13.38 9.64 -14.60
C THR A 175 12.69 10.20 -13.37
N PHE A 176 12.82 9.57 -12.20
CA PHE A 176 11.94 9.84 -11.06
C PHE A 176 12.60 10.54 -9.88
N ILE A 177 13.91 10.82 -9.90
CA ILE A 177 14.60 11.43 -8.75
C ILE A 177 15.38 12.68 -9.19
N GLU A 178 16.32 12.52 -10.11
CA GLU A 178 17.25 13.58 -10.52
C GLU A 178 16.58 14.83 -11.12
N PRO A 179 15.47 14.74 -11.88
CA PRO A 179 14.82 15.92 -12.45
C PRO A 179 14.17 16.83 -11.42
N MET A 180 14.01 16.37 -10.17
CA MET A 180 13.27 17.07 -9.13
C MET A 180 14.20 17.60 -8.06
N GLU A 181 14.13 18.92 -7.83
CA GLU A 181 14.70 19.53 -6.64
C GLU A 181 13.98 19.06 -5.36
N LEU A 182 14.62 19.24 -4.20
CA LEU A 182 14.11 18.73 -2.92
C LEU A 182 12.67 19.18 -2.61
N GLY A 183 12.32 20.43 -2.92
CA GLY A 183 10.97 20.95 -2.70
C GLY A 183 9.89 20.28 -3.57
N LEU A 184 10.25 19.85 -4.79
CA LEU A 184 9.36 19.07 -5.64
C LEU A 184 9.29 17.62 -5.19
N GLN A 185 10.40 17.03 -4.74
CA GLN A 185 10.39 15.69 -4.17
C GLN A 185 9.44 15.61 -2.98
N GLN A 186 9.44 16.62 -2.10
CA GLN A 186 8.50 16.74 -0.97
C GLN A 186 7.03 16.85 -1.41
N LYS A 187 6.74 17.46 -2.57
CA LYS A 187 5.39 17.43 -3.14
C LYS A 187 5.02 16.03 -3.62
N TYR A 188 5.90 15.36 -4.36
CA TYR A 188 5.65 14.00 -4.85
C TYR A 188 5.62 12.93 -3.77
N GLN A 189 6.17 13.18 -2.58
CA GLN A 189 5.98 12.31 -1.41
C GLN A 189 4.51 12.21 -0.98
N GLN A 190 3.73 13.27 -1.22
CA GLN A 190 2.29 13.28 -0.94
C GLN A 190 1.50 12.50 -1.98
N PHE A 191 2.11 12.10 -3.09
CA PHE A 191 1.44 11.31 -4.10
C PHE A 191 1.38 9.86 -3.66
N ARG A 192 0.31 9.18 -4.02
CA ARG A 192 0.27 7.72 -3.97
C ARG A 192 0.91 7.19 -5.25
N TRP A 193 2.04 6.53 -5.07
CA TRP A 193 2.71 5.77 -6.11
C TRP A 193 2.24 4.33 -6.08
N VAL A 194 1.85 3.82 -7.24
CA VAL A 194 1.38 2.44 -7.39
C VAL A 194 1.71 1.94 -8.79
N VAL A 195 1.99 0.64 -8.91
CA VAL A 195 2.17 -0.02 -10.20
C VAL A 195 1.06 -1.04 -10.38
N ILE A 196 0.37 -0.99 -11.51
CA ILE A 196 -0.80 -1.83 -11.80
C ILE A 196 -0.61 -2.42 -13.21
N PRO A 197 -0.87 -3.71 -13.41
CA PRO A 197 -0.85 -4.29 -14.75
C PRO A 197 -2.04 -3.79 -15.55
N HIS A 198 -1.82 -3.46 -16.82
CA HIS A 198 -2.85 -2.86 -17.65
C HIS A 198 -2.93 -3.47 -19.06
N ILE A 199 -4.14 -3.70 -19.56
CA ILE A 199 -4.38 -4.33 -20.86
C ILE A 199 -3.81 -3.51 -22.02
N LEU A 200 -3.90 -2.17 -21.95
CA LEU A 200 -3.26 -1.27 -22.93
C LEU A 200 -1.73 -1.37 -22.94
N ALA A 201 -1.13 -1.91 -21.88
CA ALA A 201 0.29 -2.20 -21.79
C ALA A 201 0.61 -3.68 -22.06
N ALA A 202 -0.28 -4.40 -22.75
CA ALA A 202 -0.21 -5.86 -22.96
C ALA A 202 -0.06 -6.63 -21.63
N ASP A 203 -0.86 -6.23 -20.63
CA ASP A 203 -0.79 -6.68 -19.23
C ASP A 203 0.55 -6.40 -18.52
N GLY A 204 1.37 -5.53 -19.12
CA GLY A 204 2.57 -4.95 -18.54
C GLY A 204 2.30 -3.88 -17.48
N PRO A 205 3.35 -3.41 -16.79
CA PRO A 205 3.22 -2.40 -15.74
C PRO A 205 2.79 -1.05 -16.30
N VAL A 206 1.91 -0.40 -15.57
CA VAL A 206 1.72 1.05 -15.61
C VAL A 206 2.10 1.61 -14.26
N ILE A 207 3.07 2.52 -14.24
CA ILE A 207 3.43 3.29 -13.06
C ILE A 207 2.44 4.45 -12.97
N TYR A 208 1.78 4.63 -11.82
CA TYR A 208 0.93 5.77 -11.55
C TYR A 208 1.49 6.63 -10.43
N ALA A 209 1.45 7.95 -10.63
CA ALA A 209 1.59 8.94 -9.57
C ALA A 209 0.25 9.63 -9.37
N LEU A 210 -0.40 9.39 -8.22
CA LEU A 210 -1.72 9.93 -7.91
C LEU A 210 -1.59 11.07 -6.90
N PRO A 211 -2.00 12.30 -7.23
CA PRO A 211 -1.98 13.39 -6.27
C PRO A 211 -3.05 13.17 -5.19
N PRO A 212 -3.01 13.89 -4.07
CA PRO A 212 -4.19 14.04 -3.23
C PRO A 212 -5.33 14.60 -4.09
N MET A 213 -6.48 13.91 -4.14
CA MET A 213 -7.54 14.22 -5.12
C MET A 213 -8.07 15.66 -5.05
N HIS A 214 -8.04 16.28 -3.87
CA HIS A 214 -8.42 17.69 -3.70
C HIS A 214 -7.42 18.70 -4.32
N LYS A 215 -6.28 18.23 -4.85
CA LYS A 215 -5.26 19.03 -5.54
C LYS A 215 -5.20 18.74 -7.04
N SER A 216 -6.01 17.82 -7.56
CA SER A 216 -5.92 17.29 -8.94
C SER A 216 -6.11 18.34 -10.04
N ASP A 217 -6.65 19.51 -9.72
CA ASP A 217 -6.78 20.61 -10.68
C ASP A 217 -5.41 21.16 -11.10
N ASN A 218 -4.42 21.11 -10.19
CA ASN A 218 -3.10 21.72 -10.37
C ASN A 218 -1.95 20.73 -10.17
N TRP A 219 -2.20 19.59 -9.52
CA TRP A 219 -1.23 18.52 -9.36
C TRP A 219 -1.68 17.37 -10.26
N PRO A 220 -0.85 16.93 -11.23
CA PRO A 220 -1.31 15.98 -12.22
C PRO A 220 -1.42 14.58 -11.63
N TRP A 221 -2.38 13.80 -12.11
CA TRP A 221 -2.23 12.35 -12.15
C TRP A 221 -1.37 11.98 -13.35
N GLU A 222 -0.32 11.19 -13.12
CA GLU A 222 0.60 10.80 -14.17
C GLU A 222 0.63 9.28 -14.34
N SER A 223 0.84 8.82 -15.58
CA SER A 223 1.05 7.40 -15.88
C SER A 223 2.19 7.16 -16.87
N TRP A 224 3.09 6.23 -16.54
CA TRP A 224 4.20 5.79 -17.40
C TRP A 224 4.04 4.32 -17.78
N TYR A 225 4.11 4.02 -19.08
CA TYR A 225 3.99 2.65 -19.59
C TYR A 225 4.49 2.52 -21.04
N THR A 226 4.42 1.31 -21.60
CA THR A 226 4.58 1.02 -23.03
C THR A 226 3.42 0.15 -23.48
N ASP A 227 2.92 0.35 -24.70
CA ASP A 227 1.94 -0.52 -25.34
C ASP A 227 2.59 -1.59 -26.25
N GLY A 228 3.92 -1.70 -26.21
CA GLY A 228 4.71 -2.57 -27.08
C GLY A 228 4.93 -2.05 -28.50
N LYS A 229 4.28 -0.93 -28.89
CA LYS A 229 4.46 -0.25 -30.17
C LYS A 229 5.23 1.05 -30.00
N THR A 230 4.88 1.81 -28.98
CA THR A 230 5.54 3.03 -28.54
C THR A 230 6.50 2.69 -27.42
N SER A 231 7.77 3.09 -27.55
CA SER A 231 8.82 2.73 -26.58
C SER A 231 8.44 3.15 -25.17
N HIS A 232 8.00 4.40 -25.00
CA HIS A 232 7.52 4.90 -23.71
C HIS A 232 6.40 5.91 -23.91
N ILE A 233 5.40 5.84 -23.04
CA ILE A 233 4.24 6.73 -23.00
C ILE A 233 4.19 7.32 -21.60
N HIS A 234 4.14 8.65 -21.51
CA HIS A 234 3.88 9.39 -20.29
C HIS A 234 2.66 10.27 -20.51
N HIS A 235 1.57 9.95 -19.81
CA HIS A 235 0.35 10.76 -19.83
C HIS A 235 0.28 11.59 -18.56
N VAL A 236 -0.08 12.86 -18.72
CA VAL A 236 -0.26 13.83 -17.64
C VAL A 236 -1.69 14.32 -17.65
N HIS A 237 -2.41 14.07 -16.56
CA HIS A 237 -3.85 14.26 -16.42
C HIS A 237 -4.18 15.30 -15.35
N TYR A 238 -5.13 16.18 -15.63
CA TYR A 238 -5.69 17.15 -14.69
C TYR A 238 -7.21 17.06 -14.68
N THR A 239 -7.85 17.39 -13.56
CA THR A 239 -9.32 17.48 -13.49
C THR A 239 -9.88 18.74 -14.16
N GLU A 240 -9.03 19.75 -14.39
CA GLU A 240 -9.34 20.91 -15.21
C GLU A 240 -8.64 20.87 -16.56
N LYS A 241 -9.34 21.29 -17.62
CA LYS A 241 -8.76 21.38 -18.96
C LYS A 241 -7.65 22.44 -18.99
N LYS A 242 -6.45 22.05 -19.44
CA LYS A 242 -5.31 22.96 -19.65
C LYS A 242 -5.15 23.25 -21.14
N ILE A 243 -4.37 24.28 -21.48
CA ILE A 243 -4.11 24.68 -22.89
C ILE A 243 -3.48 23.52 -23.68
N LEU A 244 -2.60 22.76 -23.05
CA LEU A 244 -1.90 21.62 -23.66
C LEU A 244 -2.75 20.35 -23.76
N SER A 245 -3.94 20.31 -23.17
CA SER A 245 -4.78 19.11 -23.15
C SER A 245 -5.17 18.70 -24.57
N THR A 246 -4.79 17.49 -24.97
CA THR A 246 -5.08 16.90 -26.29
C THR A 246 -6.30 15.99 -26.26
N GLY A 247 -6.77 15.60 -25.08
CA GLY A 247 -7.93 14.73 -24.93
C GLY A 247 -8.56 14.80 -23.55
N SER A 248 -9.62 14.01 -23.39
CA SER A 248 -10.26 13.77 -22.10
C SER A 248 -10.54 12.28 -21.92
N TRP A 249 -10.62 11.87 -20.66
CA TRP A 249 -10.88 10.50 -20.25
C TRP A 249 -11.77 10.51 -19.00
N SER A 250 -12.68 9.55 -18.91
CA SER A 250 -13.52 9.32 -17.73
C SER A 250 -13.91 7.87 -17.69
N GLU A 251 -14.01 7.31 -16.50
CA GLU A 251 -14.40 5.91 -16.30
C GLU A 251 -15.20 5.78 -15.01
N LEU A 252 -16.02 4.73 -14.91
CA LEU A 252 -16.84 4.45 -13.73
C LEU A 252 -16.02 3.76 -12.63
N VAL A 253 -16.41 4.01 -11.37
CA VAL A 253 -15.83 3.35 -10.20
C VAL A 253 -15.94 1.84 -10.33
N GLY A 254 -14.84 1.14 -10.03
CA GLY A 254 -14.76 -0.32 -10.11
C GLY A 254 -14.29 -0.84 -11.47
N ALA A 255 -13.91 0.05 -12.40
CA ALA A 255 -13.22 -0.38 -13.60
C ALA A 255 -11.91 -1.12 -13.25
N PRO A 256 -11.66 -2.26 -13.90
CA PRO A 256 -10.48 -3.06 -13.61
C PRO A 256 -9.20 -2.30 -14.03
N GLN A 257 -8.08 -2.64 -13.39
CA GLN A 257 -6.74 -2.13 -13.77
C GLN A 257 -6.53 -0.61 -13.59
N ARG A 258 -7.41 0.06 -12.83
CA ARG A 258 -7.23 1.47 -12.46
C ARG A 258 -7.29 1.66 -10.94
N PRO A 259 -6.59 2.66 -10.40
CA PRO A 259 -6.83 3.12 -9.04
C PRO A 259 -8.28 3.63 -8.91
N PRO A 260 -9.08 3.13 -7.96
CA PRO A 260 -10.46 3.58 -7.76
C PRO A 260 -10.62 5.09 -7.60
N GLU A 261 -9.61 5.77 -7.05
CA GLU A 261 -9.63 7.21 -6.80
C GLU A 261 -9.71 8.05 -8.07
N VAL A 262 -9.23 7.53 -9.21
CA VAL A 262 -9.30 8.23 -10.50
C VAL A 262 -10.62 7.99 -11.24
N CYS A 263 -11.34 6.92 -10.91
CA CYS A 263 -12.55 6.42 -11.60
C CYS A 263 -13.85 7.18 -11.25
N GLN A 264 -13.75 8.46 -10.93
CA GLN A 264 -14.88 9.30 -10.48
C GLN A 264 -14.78 10.74 -11.00
N PHE A 265 -13.76 11.02 -11.82
CA PHE A 265 -13.51 12.34 -12.39
C PHE A 265 -13.41 12.26 -13.91
N THR A 266 -13.70 13.38 -14.56
CA THR A 266 -13.24 13.62 -15.92
C THR A 266 -11.83 14.19 -15.85
N TRP A 267 -10.91 13.54 -16.56
CA TRP A 267 -9.52 13.90 -16.65
C TRP A 267 -9.21 14.44 -18.04
N TYR A 268 -8.60 15.61 -18.11
CA TYR A 268 -8.04 16.17 -19.34
C TYR A 268 -6.56 15.86 -19.38
N TRP A 269 -6.10 15.29 -20.49
CA TRP A 269 -4.75 14.73 -20.57
C TRP A 269 -3.98 15.20 -21.78
N HIS A 270 -2.67 15.08 -21.70
CA HIS A 270 -1.74 15.25 -22.80
C HIS A 270 -0.59 14.25 -22.69
N ASN A 271 0.07 13.99 -23.83
CA ASN A 271 1.29 13.21 -23.89
C ASN A 271 2.48 14.11 -23.59
N ASP A 272 3.29 13.66 -22.64
CA ASP A 272 4.49 14.34 -22.25
C ASP A 272 5.70 13.62 -22.84
N GLN A 273 6.56 14.39 -23.52
CA GLN A 273 7.73 13.87 -24.21
C GLN A 273 8.99 13.85 -23.34
N LEU A 274 9.02 14.61 -22.23
CA LEU A 274 10.20 14.66 -21.35
C LEU A 274 10.31 13.38 -20.52
N MET A 275 9.21 12.65 -20.35
CA MET A 275 9.12 11.40 -19.59
C MET A 275 9.46 11.53 -18.09
N THR A 276 9.75 12.74 -17.60
CA THR A 276 10.00 13.04 -16.18
C THR A 276 8.74 13.59 -15.51
N PRO A 277 8.59 13.47 -14.17
CA PRO A 277 7.42 13.97 -13.46
C PRO A 277 7.06 15.42 -13.84
N ALA A 278 5.82 15.65 -14.26
CA ALA A 278 5.38 16.87 -14.92
C ALA A 278 5.54 18.14 -14.05
N LEU A 279 5.48 18.03 -12.72
CA LEU A 279 5.75 19.19 -11.85
C LEU A 279 7.24 19.59 -11.83
N SER A 280 8.13 18.77 -12.38
CA SER A 280 9.54 19.11 -12.61
C SER A 280 9.75 19.99 -13.85
N HIS A 281 8.70 20.23 -14.61
CA HIS A 281 8.74 20.99 -15.86
C HIS A 281 8.54 22.46 -15.53
N THR A 282 9.47 23.02 -14.79
CA THR A 282 9.49 24.46 -14.54
C THR A 282 10.46 25.12 -15.51
N HIS A 283 9.88 25.99 -16.34
CA HIS A 283 10.55 27.00 -17.17
C HIS A 283 11.32 28.01 -16.33
#